data_AF-A0A2E6VL06-F1
#
_entry.id   AF-A0A2E6VL06-F1
#
_cell.length_a   1.000
_cell.length_b   1.000
_cell.length_c   1.000
_cell.angle_alpha   90.00
_cell.angle_beta   90.00
_cell.angle_gamma   90.00
#
_symmetry.space_group_name_H-M   'P 1'
#
loop_
_entity.id
_entity.type
_entity.pdbx_description
1 polymer ?
#
loop_
_entity_poly.entity_id
_entity_poly.type
_entity_poly.pdbx_seq_one_letter_code
_entity_poly.pdbx_strand_id
1 'polypeptide(L)'
;TCCIYLPDGRVGFIYKKPEIQTNDVFDAGGMRFEVVEPFKELKLSYKGKVCVLDKPKDMAEPKKAFTENPMVDTKVELTFNGISPMFGGRPVEKSTGKEPTQKMEESFSKAHYEQHVSGKGTIEVGDERFELSGLGLRDKSWGARYWQAIAWYRWLPMAFSDNFAMMISLISKDGITASSGGMVLHDDTYHLIRSVEIDSIWDDDWYQKSLIARISTDHRDYEIKGEVESLIPLRNQRTTPDGEQLLTRITEGLTLYECDGMTGWGMSEYLDQIVDGIPIGAV
;
A
#
# COMPACT_ATOMS: atom_id res chain seq x y z
N THR A 1 0.73 -0.82 -11.86
CA THR A 1 1.75 0.18 -11.47
C THR A 1 3.01 -0.55 -11.12
N CYS A 2 4.18 0.04 -11.34
CA CYS A 2 5.43 -0.39 -10.72
C CYS A 2 6.01 0.82 -9.99
N CYS A 3 6.28 0.68 -8.70
CA CYS A 3 6.84 1.70 -7.81
C CYS A 3 8.02 1.06 -7.08
N ILE A 4 9.20 1.66 -7.18
CA ILE A 4 10.46 1.14 -6.64
C ILE A 4 11.14 2.29 -5.89
N TYR A 5 11.30 2.14 -4.59
CA TYR A 5 12.13 3.06 -3.80
C TYR A 5 13.60 2.66 -3.94
N LEU A 6 14.45 3.62 -4.25
CA LEU A 6 15.90 3.43 -4.37
C LEU A 6 16.60 3.83 -3.06
N PRO A 7 17.79 3.27 -2.76
CA PRO A 7 18.49 3.49 -1.49
C PRO A 7 18.86 4.94 -1.18
N ASP A 8 18.91 5.81 -2.19
CA ASP A 8 19.25 7.22 -2.07
C ASP A 8 18.01 8.15 -2.01
N GLY A 9 16.82 7.58 -1.82
CA GLY A 9 15.57 8.30 -1.69
C GLY A 9 14.86 8.60 -3.00
N ARG A 10 15.49 8.32 -4.16
CA ARG A 10 14.82 8.38 -5.48
C ARG A 10 13.69 7.35 -5.57
N VAL A 11 12.74 7.60 -6.45
CA VAL A 11 11.65 6.64 -6.75
C VAL A 11 11.57 6.37 -8.25
N GLY A 12 11.60 5.10 -8.63
CA GLY A 12 11.22 4.65 -9.96
C GLY A 12 9.72 4.37 -10.01
N PHE A 13 8.96 5.11 -10.81
CA PHE A 13 7.50 4.97 -10.89
C PHE A 13 7.00 4.84 -12.33
N ILE A 14 6.02 3.96 -12.55
CA ILE A 14 5.24 3.94 -13.78
C ILE A 14 3.82 3.43 -13.54
N TYR A 15 2.89 4.11 -14.21
CA TYR A 15 1.49 3.72 -14.30
C TYR A 15 1.11 3.46 -15.76
N LYS A 16 0.41 2.34 -16.00
CA LYS A 16 -0.13 1.98 -17.31
C LYS A 16 -1.55 1.44 -17.15
N LYS A 17 -2.36 1.60 -18.19
CA LYS A 17 -3.66 0.95 -18.35
C LYS A 17 -3.59 -0.04 -19.52
N PRO A 18 -2.84 -1.15 -19.38
CA PRO A 18 -2.78 -2.15 -20.45
C PRO A 18 -4.17 -2.77 -20.67
N GLU A 19 -4.46 -3.12 -21.92
CA GLU A 19 -5.63 -3.94 -22.24
C GLU A 19 -5.46 -5.35 -21.65
N ILE A 20 -6.53 -5.90 -21.09
CA ILE A 20 -6.54 -7.23 -20.48
C ILE A 20 -7.38 -8.16 -21.36
N GLN A 21 -6.74 -9.19 -21.91
CA GLN A 21 -7.39 -10.14 -22.82
C GLN A 21 -7.92 -11.39 -22.11
N THR A 22 -7.42 -11.71 -20.91
CA THR A 22 -7.83 -12.87 -20.10
C THR A 22 -7.65 -12.59 -18.60
N ASN A 23 -8.42 -13.31 -17.77
CA ASN A 23 -8.27 -13.35 -16.31
C ASN A 23 -7.53 -14.59 -15.81
N ASP A 24 -7.04 -15.46 -16.71
CA ASP A 24 -6.40 -16.74 -16.35
C ASP A 24 -4.97 -16.56 -15.82
N VAL A 25 -4.37 -15.40 -16.07
CA VAL A 25 -2.99 -15.07 -15.66
C VAL A 25 -2.92 -13.66 -15.09
N PHE A 26 -1.96 -13.42 -14.19
CA PHE A 26 -1.57 -12.09 -13.75
C PHE A 26 -0.41 -11.60 -14.60
N ASP A 27 -0.66 -11.21 -15.85
CA ASP A 27 0.37 -10.78 -16.81
C ASP A 27 -0.14 -9.55 -17.58
N ALA A 28 0.37 -8.37 -17.24
CA ALA A 28 -0.08 -7.11 -17.85
C ALA A 28 0.94 -5.99 -17.71
N GLY A 29 1.10 -5.19 -18.77
CA GLY A 29 1.89 -3.95 -18.72
C GLY A 29 3.38 -4.16 -18.42
N GLY A 30 3.90 -5.36 -18.66
CA GLY A 30 5.28 -5.76 -18.36
C GLY A 30 5.45 -6.40 -16.98
N MET A 31 4.41 -6.46 -16.15
CA MET A 31 4.42 -7.10 -14.83
C MET A 31 3.73 -8.46 -14.89
N ARG A 32 4.35 -9.48 -14.29
CA ARG A 32 3.81 -10.82 -14.20
C ARG A 32 3.95 -11.38 -12.79
N PHE A 33 2.87 -11.98 -12.29
CA PHE A 33 2.88 -12.78 -11.07
C PHE A 33 2.59 -14.25 -11.40
N GLU A 34 3.46 -15.14 -10.96
CA GLU A 34 3.31 -16.59 -11.07
C GLU A 34 3.08 -17.17 -9.68
N VAL A 35 1.87 -17.68 -9.45
CA VAL A 35 1.53 -18.40 -8.22
C VAL A 35 2.10 -19.81 -8.34
N VAL A 36 3.25 -20.06 -7.72
CA VAL A 36 3.90 -21.38 -7.73
C VAL A 36 3.17 -22.32 -6.77
N GLU A 37 2.94 -21.86 -5.54
CA GLU A 37 2.07 -22.52 -4.58
C GLU A 37 1.23 -21.47 -3.84
N PRO A 38 -0.12 -21.57 -3.88
CA PRO A 38 -1.00 -20.60 -3.26
C PRO A 38 -0.62 -20.30 -1.82
N PHE A 39 -0.38 -19.03 -1.58
CA PHE A 39 -0.01 -18.47 -0.29
C PHE A 39 1.33 -18.93 0.30
N LYS A 40 2.11 -19.78 -0.40
CA LYS A 40 3.44 -20.20 0.02
C LYS A 40 4.56 -19.63 -0.83
N GLU A 41 4.47 -19.72 -2.16
CA GLU A 41 5.49 -19.20 -3.08
C GLU A 41 4.87 -18.44 -4.25
N LEU A 42 5.35 -17.23 -4.48
CA LEU A 42 4.92 -16.33 -5.55
C LEU A 42 6.15 -15.75 -6.25
N LYS A 43 6.23 -15.86 -7.57
CA LYS A 43 7.27 -15.19 -8.36
C LYS A 43 6.72 -13.93 -9.00
N LEU A 44 7.43 -12.83 -8.88
CA LEU A 44 7.16 -11.55 -9.53
C LEU A 44 8.25 -11.27 -10.55
N SER A 45 7.86 -10.99 -11.79
CA SER A 45 8.74 -10.35 -12.75
C SER A 45 8.17 -9.05 -13.27
N TYR A 46 9.05 -8.10 -13.56
CA TYR A 46 8.72 -6.89 -14.29
C TYR A 46 9.78 -6.63 -15.34
N LYS A 47 9.36 -6.29 -16.56
CA LYS A 47 10.24 -5.80 -17.63
C LYS A 47 9.56 -4.63 -18.33
N GLY A 48 10.17 -3.46 -18.25
CA GLY A 48 9.62 -2.24 -18.83
C GLY A 48 10.49 -1.03 -18.58
N LYS A 49 9.87 0.15 -18.60
CA LYS A 49 10.53 1.39 -18.23
C LYS A 49 9.84 1.99 -17.00
N VAL A 50 10.63 2.61 -16.13
CA VAL A 50 10.13 3.45 -15.04
C VAL A 50 10.61 4.89 -15.22
N CYS A 51 9.81 5.85 -14.75
CA CYS A 51 10.22 7.24 -14.61
C CYS A 51 10.97 7.37 -13.30
N VAL A 52 12.25 7.75 -13.33
CA VAL A 52 13.06 7.90 -12.11
C VAL A 52 12.96 9.33 -11.64
N LEU A 53 12.39 9.52 -10.46
CA LEU A 53 12.19 10.81 -9.82
C LEU A 53 13.29 11.05 -8.77
N ASP A 54 14.13 12.05 -9.03
CA ASP A 54 15.07 12.58 -8.02
C ASP A 54 14.33 13.30 -6.88
N LYS A 55 13.16 13.86 -7.21
CA LYS A 55 12.23 14.47 -6.27
C LYS A 55 10.89 13.76 -6.40
N PRO A 56 10.64 12.69 -5.64
CA PRO A 56 9.41 11.89 -5.76
C PRO A 56 8.11 12.71 -5.68
N LYS A 57 8.13 13.82 -4.92
CA LYS A 57 7.04 14.78 -4.82
C LYS A 57 6.62 15.45 -6.13
N ASP A 58 7.48 15.47 -7.15
CA ASP A 58 7.11 15.97 -8.48
C ASP A 58 5.88 15.23 -9.05
N MET A 59 5.62 14.00 -8.61
CA MET A 59 4.44 13.22 -9.00
C MET A 59 3.10 13.84 -8.57
N ALA A 60 3.10 14.87 -7.72
CA ALA A 60 1.92 15.70 -7.47
C ALA A 60 1.37 16.35 -8.77
N GLU A 61 2.26 16.59 -9.75
CA GLU A 61 1.96 17.03 -11.11
C GLU A 61 2.40 15.97 -12.14
N PRO A 62 1.65 14.87 -12.35
CA PRO A 62 2.12 13.72 -13.12
C PRO A 62 2.58 14.06 -14.55
N LYS A 63 1.89 14.99 -15.23
CA LYS A 63 2.27 15.39 -16.59
C LYS A 63 3.68 15.97 -16.63
N LYS A 64 3.99 16.84 -15.66
CA LYS A 64 5.30 17.47 -15.52
C LYS A 64 6.33 16.44 -15.11
N ALA A 65 6.02 15.63 -14.08
CA ALA A 65 6.88 14.55 -13.60
C ALA A 65 7.35 13.63 -14.74
N PHE A 66 6.43 13.06 -15.52
CA PHE A 66 6.76 12.16 -16.64
C PHE A 66 7.47 12.83 -17.82
N THR A 67 7.40 14.17 -17.93
CA THR A 67 8.05 14.92 -19.01
C THR A 67 9.47 15.33 -18.64
N GLU A 68 9.68 15.72 -17.39
CA GLU A 68 10.93 16.34 -16.91
C GLU A 68 11.89 15.33 -16.28
N ASN A 69 11.44 14.13 -15.93
CA ASN A 69 12.25 13.08 -15.33
C ASN A 69 12.59 11.95 -16.34
N PRO A 70 13.76 11.32 -16.22
CA PRO A 70 14.21 10.30 -17.17
C PRO A 70 13.38 9.02 -17.10
N MET A 71 13.16 8.42 -18.27
CA MET A 71 12.58 7.08 -18.42
C MET A 71 13.69 6.05 -18.65
N VAL A 72 13.91 5.18 -17.68
CA VAL A 72 14.99 4.18 -17.72
C VAL A 72 14.44 2.77 -17.91
N ASP A 73 15.19 1.90 -18.57
CA ASP A 73 14.83 0.47 -18.62
C ASP A 73 14.95 -0.17 -17.24
N THR A 74 14.07 -1.10 -16.95
CA THR A 74 13.94 -1.70 -15.61
C THR A 74 13.54 -3.15 -15.72
N LYS A 75 14.22 -3.97 -14.91
CA LYS A 75 13.94 -5.39 -14.76
C LYS A 75 13.82 -5.73 -13.27
N VAL A 76 12.77 -6.43 -12.89
CA VAL A 76 12.59 -6.96 -11.52
C VAL A 76 12.35 -8.45 -11.63
N GLU A 77 13.02 -9.22 -10.77
CA GLU A 77 12.83 -10.67 -10.62
C GLU A 77 12.90 -10.99 -9.13
N LEU A 78 11.74 -11.24 -8.51
CA LEU A 78 11.63 -11.51 -7.07
C LEU A 78 10.84 -12.79 -6.84
N THR A 79 11.26 -13.56 -5.84
CA THR A 79 10.49 -14.68 -5.28
C THR A 79 10.07 -14.31 -3.86
N PHE A 80 8.78 -14.39 -3.60
CA PHE A 80 8.19 -14.18 -2.28
C PHE A 80 7.76 -15.50 -1.65
N ASN A 81 8.07 -15.67 -0.37
CA ASN A 81 7.61 -16.78 0.44
C ASN A 81 6.69 -16.28 1.56
N GLY A 82 5.56 -16.95 1.77
CA GLY A 82 4.66 -16.65 2.89
C GLY A 82 5.32 -17.00 4.23
N ILE A 83 5.33 -16.04 5.16
CA ILE A 83 5.89 -16.25 6.52
C ILE A 83 4.82 -16.19 7.62
N SER A 84 3.57 -15.90 7.25
CA SER A 84 2.45 -15.78 8.17
C SER A 84 1.21 -16.50 7.65
N PRO A 85 0.16 -16.69 8.47
CA PRO A 85 -1.17 -17.02 7.98
C PRO A 85 -1.66 -15.99 6.96
N MET A 86 -2.57 -16.40 6.08
CA MET A 86 -3.30 -15.47 5.21
C MET A 86 -4.44 -14.83 6.00
N PHE A 87 -4.59 -13.51 5.89
CA PHE A 87 -5.67 -12.74 6.49
C PHE A 87 -6.60 -12.17 5.41
N GLY A 88 -7.90 -12.16 5.68
CA GLY A 88 -8.92 -11.67 4.75
C GLY A 88 -9.58 -12.77 3.92
N GLY A 89 -10.07 -12.39 2.75
CA GLY A 89 -10.78 -13.24 1.81
C GLY A 89 -11.99 -12.53 1.19
N ARG A 90 -12.93 -13.34 0.68
CA ARG A 90 -14.21 -12.85 0.17
C ARG A 90 -15.22 -12.80 1.32
N PRO A 91 -15.76 -11.63 1.67
CA PRO A 91 -16.69 -11.53 2.78
C PRO A 91 -17.99 -12.28 2.42
N VAL A 92 -18.43 -13.10 3.35
CA VAL A 92 -19.73 -13.78 3.32
C VAL A 92 -20.43 -13.56 4.64
N GLU A 93 -21.74 -13.36 4.60
CA GLU A 93 -22.54 -13.31 5.82
C GLU A 93 -22.52 -14.68 6.50
N LYS A 94 -22.08 -14.74 7.76
CA LYS A 94 -21.86 -16.02 8.47
C LYS A 94 -23.11 -16.89 8.54
N SER A 95 -24.29 -16.29 8.65
CA SER A 95 -25.58 -17.00 8.77
C SER A 95 -26.07 -17.58 7.45
N THR A 96 -25.80 -16.93 6.32
CA THR A 96 -26.36 -17.30 5.01
C THR A 96 -25.33 -17.84 4.02
N GLY A 97 -24.04 -17.60 4.27
CA GLY A 97 -22.95 -17.90 3.35
C GLY A 97 -22.97 -17.05 2.07
N LYS A 98 -23.89 -16.08 1.97
CA LYS A 98 -24.03 -15.22 0.79
C LYS A 98 -23.15 -13.99 0.90
N GLU A 99 -22.74 -13.47 -0.24
CA GLU A 99 -22.09 -12.16 -0.30
C GLU A 99 -23.06 -11.06 0.07
N PRO A 100 -22.62 -10.06 0.84
CA PRO A 100 -23.41 -8.87 1.08
C PRO A 100 -23.61 -8.12 -0.24
N THR A 101 -24.83 -7.64 -0.46
CA THR A 101 -25.12 -6.72 -1.56
C THR A 101 -24.42 -5.39 -1.28
N GLN A 102 -23.58 -4.93 -2.20
CA GLN A 102 -22.90 -3.63 -2.11
C GLN A 102 -23.33 -2.75 -3.27
N LYS A 103 -23.70 -1.49 -2.98
CA LYS A 103 -23.91 -0.51 -4.06
C LYS A 103 -22.58 -0.23 -4.73
N MET A 104 -22.62 -0.05 -6.04
CA MET A 104 -21.43 0.15 -6.86
C MET A 104 -20.59 1.34 -6.36
N GLU A 105 -21.24 2.46 -6.05
CA GLU A 105 -20.62 3.70 -5.57
C GLU A 105 -19.98 3.59 -4.18
N GLU A 106 -20.39 2.60 -3.38
CA GLU A 106 -19.84 2.29 -2.05
C GLU A 106 -18.74 1.21 -2.12
N SER A 107 -18.39 0.75 -3.33
CA SER A 107 -17.46 -0.36 -3.53
C SER A 107 -16.02 0.11 -3.63
N PHE A 108 -15.21 -0.25 -2.63
CA PHE A 108 -13.76 -0.03 -2.62
C PHE A 108 -12.96 -1.29 -3.04
N SER A 109 -13.49 -2.45 -2.67
CA SER A 109 -13.08 -3.77 -3.14
C SER A 109 -14.20 -4.77 -2.86
N LYS A 110 -14.36 -5.78 -3.71
CA LYS A 110 -15.27 -6.91 -3.48
C LYS A 110 -14.70 -7.91 -2.49
N ALA A 111 -13.39 -8.12 -2.53
CA ALA A 111 -12.68 -9.03 -1.66
C ALA A 111 -11.20 -8.64 -1.64
N HIS A 112 -10.51 -9.07 -0.58
CA HIS A 112 -9.18 -8.59 -0.25
C HIS A 112 -8.48 -9.59 0.67
N TYR A 113 -7.19 -9.83 0.46
CA TYR A 113 -6.38 -10.61 1.39
C TYR A 113 -4.96 -10.04 1.51
N GLU A 114 -4.34 -10.34 2.65
CA GLU A 114 -3.00 -9.91 3.01
C GLU A 114 -2.20 -11.05 3.62
N GLN A 115 -0.88 -11.03 3.40
CA GLN A 115 0.05 -11.93 4.06
C GLN A 115 1.42 -11.27 4.17
N HIS A 116 2.07 -11.40 5.33
CA HIS A 116 3.48 -11.06 5.46
C HIS A 116 4.33 -12.09 4.70
N VAL A 117 5.38 -11.58 4.04
CA VAL A 117 6.25 -12.38 3.17
C VAL A 117 7.71 -12.06 3.43
N SER A 118 8.57 -13.02 3.13
CA SER A 118 9.97 -12.76 2.81
C SER A 118 10.14 -12.71 1.30
N GLY A 119 11.06 -11.88 0.81
CA GLY A 119 11.32 -11.69 -0.62
C GLY A 119 12.81 -11.75 -0.92
N LYS A 120 13.18 -12.42 -2.00
CA LYS A 120 14.57 -12.47 -2.50
C LYS A 120 14.62 -12.32 -4.02
N GLY A 121 15.65 -11.66 -4.54
CA GLY A 121 15.89 -11.58 -5.98
C GLY A 121 16.62 -10.31 -6.37
N THR A 122 16.32 -9.78 -7.56
CA THR A 122 17.08 -8.69 -8.17
C THR A 122 16.18 -7.60 -8.73
N ILE A 123 16.65 -6.36 -8.62
CA ILE A 123 16.04 -5.18 -9.21
C ILE A 123 17.13 -4.46 -10.01
N GLU A 124 16.87 -4.19 -11.28
CA GLU A 124 17.73 -3.43 -12.19
C GLU A 124 16.96 -2.19 -12.64
N VAL A 125 17.54 -1.00 -12.43
CA VAL A 125 16.97 0.30 -12.81
C VAL A 125 18.05 1.10 -13.54
N GLY A 126 17.91 1.25 -14.86
CA GLY A 126 18.98 1.79 -15.70
C GLY A 126 20.22 0.92 -15.63
N ASP A 127 21.35 1.52 -15.27
CA ASP A 127 22.64 0.83 -15.10
C ASP A 127 22.86 0.31 -13.67
N GLU A 128 21.92 0.57 -12.75
CA GLU A 128 22.02 0.17 -11.35
C GLU A 128 21.37 -1.20 -11.13
N ARG A 129 22.05 -2.09 -10.41
CA ARG A 129 21.55 -3.42 -10.05
C ARG A 129 21.64 -3.62 -8.54
N PHE A 130 20.53 -4.07 -7.96
CA PHE A 130 20.36 -4.32 -6.54
C PHE A 130 19.98 -5.78 -6.31
N GLU A 131 20.57 -6.38 -5.29
CA GLU A 131 20.12 -7.66 -4.75
C GLU A 131 19.24 -7.39 -3.54
N LEU A 132 18.05 -7.97 -3.54
CA LEU A 132 17.07 -7.80 -2.48
C LEU A 132 16.98 -9.10 -1.69
N SER A 133 17.02 -8.97 -0.36
CA SER A 133 16.67 -10.01 0.59
C SER A 133 16.04 -9.32 1.80
N GLY A 134 14.72 -9.38 1.92
CA GLY A 134 14.00 -8.63 2.93
C GLY A 134 12.61 -9.15 3.20
N LEU A 135 11.87 -8.37 4.00
CA LEU A 135 10.51 -8.68 4.43
C LEU A 135 9.53 -7.67 3.84
N GLY A 136 8.25 -8.03 3.85
CA GLY A 136 7.19 -7.13 3.44
C GLY A 136 5.83 -7.74 3.58
N LEU A 137 4.85 -7.14 2.90
CA LEU A 137 3.48 -7.62 2.82
C LEU A 137 3.10 -7.77 1.36
N ARG A 138 2.37 -8.84 1.03
CA ARG A 138 1.57 -8.87 -0.19
C ARG A 138 0.13 -8.51 0.14
N ASP A 139 -0.44 -7.65 -0.67
CA ASP A 139 -1.84 -7.28 -0.65
C ASP A 139 -2.47 -7.61 -2.02
N LYS A 140 -3.64 -8.25 -2.01
CA LYS A 140 -4.48 -8.39 -3.20
C LYS A 140 -5.91 -8.02 -2.88
N SER A 141 -6.41 -7.01 -3.57
CA SER A 141 -7.82 -6.67 -3.66
C SER A 141 -8.36 -6.81 -5.09
N TRP A 142 -9.64 -7.13 -5.23
CA TRP A 142 -10.33 -7.18 -6.53
C TRP A 142 -11.79 -6.78 -6.41
N GLY A 143 -12.40 -6.42 -7.54
CA GLY A 143 -13.77 -5.89 -7.61
C GLY A 143 -13.82 -4.46 -8.12
N ALA A 144 -15.02 -3.88 -8.16
CA ALA A 144 -15.18 -2.47 -8.48
C ALA A 144 -14.49 -1.62 -7.42
N ARG A 145 -13.86 -0.53 -7.85
CA ARG A 145 -13.15 0.41 -6.97
C ARG A 145 -13.56 1.84 -7.29
N TYR A 146 -14.21 2.47 -6.32
CA TYR A 146 -14.53 3.88 -6.28
C TYR A 146 -13.70 4.51 -5.18
N TRP A 147 -12.64 5.23 -5.57
CA TRP A 147 -11.69 5.84 -4.63
C TRP A 147 -12.35 6.86 -3.68
N GLN A 148 -13.46 7.46 -4.11
CA GLN A 148 -14.25 8.40 -3.32
C GLN A 148 -15.26 7.73 -2.37
N ALA A 149 -15.32 6.40 -2.34
CA ALA A 149 -16.19 5.65 -1.40
C ALA A 149 -15.68 5.68 0.06
N ILE A 150 -14.45 6.16 0.27
CA ILE A 150 -13.80 6.29 1.57
C ILE A 150 -13.33 7.73 1.71
N ALA A 151 -13.65 8.38 2.84
CA ALA A 151 -13.19 9.74 3.12
C ALA A 151 -11.67 9.79 3.33
N TRP A 152 -11.15 8.87 4.16
CA TRP A 152 -9.72 8.67 4.33
C TRP A 152 -9.38 7.28 4.89
N TYR A 153 -8.14 6.82 4.69
CA TYR A 153 -7.57 5.70 5.43
C TYR A 153 -6.09 5.89 5.74
N ARG A 154 -5.63 5.12 6.74
CA ARG A 154 -4.23 4.88 7.05
C ARG A 154 -4.00 3.37 6.94
N TRP A 155 -3.10 2.96 6.06
CA TRP A 155 -2.71 1.57 5.87
C TRP A 155 -1.20 1.43 6.04
N LEU A 156 -0.79 0.72 7.09
CA LEU A 156 0.59 0.68 7.57
C LEU A 156 1.09 -0.77 7.66
N PRO A 157 1.53 -1.40 6.56
CA PRO A 157 2.27 -2.65 6.63
C PRO A 157 3.70 -2.41 7.09
N MET A 158 4.21 -3.27 7.97
CA MET A 158 5.57 -3.20 8.49
C MET A 158 6.07 -4.57 8.93
N ALA A 159 7.36 -4.83 8.75
CA ALA A 159 7.98 -6.07 9.20
C ALA A 159 9.30 -5.79 9.92
N PHE A 160 9.45 -6.36 11.12
CA PHE A 160 10.63 -6.21 11.99
C PHE A 160 11.51 -7.47 11.95
N SER A 161 10.89 -8.65 11.87
CA SER A 161 11.54 -9.94 11.70
C SER A 161 10.57 -10.95 11.07
N ASP A 162 11.08 -12.15 10.77
CA ASP A 162 10.28 -13.26 10.21
C ASP A 162 9.11 -13.68 11.11
N ASN A 163 9.17 -13.34 12.40
CA ASN A 163 8.21 -13.69 13.44
C ASN A 163 7.57 -12.47 14.13
N PHE A 164 7.87 -11.25 13.69
CA PHE A 164 7.28 -10.03 14.26
C PHE A 164 7.05 -8.99 13.16
N ALA A 165 5.78 -8.76 12.85
CA ALA A 165 5.34 -7.89 11.77
C ALA A 165 3.92 -7.39 12.04
N MET A 166 3.49 -6.32 11.39
CA MET A 166 2.16 -5.75 11.60
C MET A 166 1.59 -5.23 10.29
N MET A 167 0.27 -5.31 10.16
CA MET A 167 -0.48 -4.45 9.24
C MET A 167 -1.51 -3.72 10.10
N ILE A 168 -1.41 -2.40 10.15
CA ILE A 168 -2.37 -1.53 10.86
C ILE A 168 -3.29 -0.88 9.82
N SER A 169 -4.61 -0.96 10.06
CA SER A 169 -5.60 -0.28 9.23
C SER A 169 -6.51 0.61 10.07
N LEU A 170 -6.67 1.86 9.65
CA LEU A 170 -7.65 2.79 10.20
C LEU A 170 -8.41 3.43 9.03
N ILE A 171 -9.72 3.20 8.95
CA ILE A 171 -10.53 3.60 7.79
C ILE A 171 -11.72 4.42 8.26
N SER A 172 -11.91 5.61 7.68
CA SER A 172 -13.14 6.38 7.84
C SER A 172 -13.85 6.54 6.51
N LYS A 173 -15.10 6.05 6.44
CA LYS A 173 -15.93 6.19 5.24
C LYS A 173 -16.65 7.53 5.18
N ASP A 174 -17.10 8.02 6.33
CA ASP A 174 -17.86 9.26 6.48
C ASP A 174 -17.00 10.47 6.86
N GLY A 175 -15.71 10.26 7.13
CA GLY A 175 -14.77 11.29 7.58
C GLY A 175 -14.84 11.59 9.08
N ILE A 176 -15.75 10.95 9.82
CA ILE A 176 -16.05 11.23 11.23
C ILE A 176 -15.72 10.02 12.09
N THR A 177 -16.24 8.84 11.71
CA THR A 177 -16.05 7.60 12.45
C THR A 177 -15.01 6.74 11.76
N ALA A 178 -14.04 6.25 12.53
CA ALA A 178 -12.97 5.41 12.03
C ALA A 178 -13.11 3.98 12.56
N SER A 179 -12.94 3.00 11.67
CA SER A 179 -12.88 1.59 12.02
C SER A 179 -11.41 1.18 12.13
N SER A 180 -11.03 0.69 13.30
CA SER A 180 -9.75 0.02 13.50
C SER A 180 -9.76 -1.37 12.89
N GLY A 181 -8.63 -1.80 12.37
CA GLY A 181 -8.41 -3.13 11.83
C GLY A 181 -6.92 -3.42 11.75
N GLY A 182 -6.60 -4.65 11.37
CA GLY A 182 -5.22 -5.08 11.25
C GLY A 182 -4.86 -6.27 12.12
N MET A 183 -3.58 -6.61 12.08
CA MET A 183 -3.00 -7.77 12.73
C MET A 183 -1.58 -7.48 13.19
N VAL A 184 -1.20 -8.10 14.30
CA VAL A 184 0.18 -8.26 14.73
C VAL A 184 0.56 -9.73 14.55
N LEU A 185 1.58 -10.00 13.76
CA LEU A 185 2.25 -11.29 13.71
C LEU A 185 3.14 -11.42 14.94
N HIS A 186 2.95 -12.50 15.69
CA HIS A 186 3.92 -12.98 16.66
C HIS A 186 4.12 -14.47 16.42
N ASP A 187 5.37 -14.88 16.17
CA ASP A 187 5.73 -16.22 15.74
C ASP A 187 4.99 -16.63 14.46
N ASP A 188 4.03 -17.54 14.54
CA ASP A 188 3.25 -18.05 13.41
C ASP A 188 1.78 -17.62 13.46
N THR A 189 1.41 -16.74 14.40
CA THR A 189 0.02 -16.42 14.72
C THR A 189 -0.26 -14.93 14.57
N TYR A 190 -1.43 -14.62 14.01
CA TYR A 190 -1.95 -13.26 13.98
C TYR A 190 -2.84 -12.97 15.18
N HIS A 191 -2.50 -11.90 15.90
CA HIS A 191 -3.32 -11.29 16.92
C HIS A 191 -4.06 -10.09 16.31
N LEU A 192 -5.39 -10.09 16.39
CA LEU A 192 -6.20 -9.04 15.77
C LEU A 192 -6.09 -7.73 16.56
N ILE A 193 -5.96 -6.63 15.83
CA ILE A 193 -5.97 -5.29 16.39
C ILE A 193 -7.42 -4.91 16.75
N ARG A 194 -7.60 -4.35 17.94
CA ARG A 194 -8.89 -3.95 18.54
C ARG A 194 -9.11 -2.45 18.53
N SER A 195 -8.05 -1.68 18.67
CA SER A 195 -8.05 -0.21 18.62
C SER A 195 -6.79 0.26 17.91
N VAL A 196 -6.91 1.42 17.27
CA VAL A 196 -5.83 2.11 16.58
C VAL A 196 -6.00 3.60 16.83
N GLU A 197 -4.94 4.26 17.28
CA GLU A 197 -4.73 5.70 17.29
C GLU A 197 -3.47 6.00 16.48
N ILE A 198 -3.48 7.05 15.66
CA ILE A 198 -2.33 7.47 14.85
C ILE A 198 -2.19 8.99 14.96
N ASP A 199 -1.06 9.42 15.51
CA ASP A 199 -0.63 10.82 15.49
C ASP A 199 0.38 11.01 14.36
N SER A 200 0.14 11.95 13.44
CA SER A 200 1.03 12.20 12.30
C SER A 200 1.63 13.60 12.36
N ILE A 201 2.92 13.71 11.99
CA ILE A 201 3.56 14.98 11.67
C ILE A 201 3.53 15.18 10.17
N TRP A 202 3.04 16.34 9.74
CA TRP A 202 2.87 16.70 8.33
C TRP A 202 3.90 17.77 7.92
N ASP A 203 4.22 17.83 6.63
CA ASP A 203 4.88 18.97 6.02
C ASP A 203 3.88 20.04 5.54
N ASP A 204 4.40 21.11 4.94
CA ASP A 204 3.60 22.25 4.45
C ASP A 204 2.63 21.86 3.31
N ASP A 205 2.89 20.74 2.61
CA ASP A 205 2.05 20.20 1.55
C ASP A 205 1.08 19.12 2.06
N TRP A 206 1.02 18.92 3.39
CA TRP A 206 0.27 17.87 4.06
C TRP A 206 0.69 16.45 3.66
N TYR A 207 1.98 16.22 3.45
CA TYR A 207 2.53 14.87 3.38
C TYR A 207 3.08 14.45 4.74
N GLN A 208 2.81 13.21 5.13
CA GLN A 208 3.29 12.66 6.39
C GLN A 208 4.81 12.54 6.36
N LYS A 209 5.45 13.07 7.41
CA LYS A 209 6.89 12.98 7.66
C LYS A 209 7.21 11.90 8.67
N SER A 210 6.39 11.79 9.70
CA SER A 210 6.50 10.78 10.74
C SER A 210 5.15 10.51 11.39
N LEU A 211 5.05 9.41 12.12
CA LEU A 211 3.84 9.03 12.84
C LEU A 211 4.16 8.29 14.14
N ILE A 212 3.22 8.34 15.09
CA ILE A 212 3.16 7.44 16.24
C ILE A 212 1.82 6.71 16.16
N ALA A 213 1.86 5.38 16.00
CA ALA A 213 0.68 4.54 16.08
C ALA A 213 0.61 3.84 17.44
N ARG A 214 -0.54 3.89 18.11
CA ARG A 214 -0.83 3.13 19.32
C ARG A 214 -1.94 2.14 19.01
N ILE A 215 -1.67 0.87 19.24
CA ILE A 215 -2.62 -0.21 18.95
C ILE A 215 -2.79 -1.13 20.15
N SER A 216 -3.98 -1.69 20.29
CA SER A 216 -4.26 -2.74 21.27
C SER A 216 -4.69 -4.03 20.59
N THR A 217 -4.28 -5.16 21.16
CA THR A 217 -4.79 -6.50 20.83
C THR A 217 -5.47 -7.10 22.06
N ASP A 218 -5.99 -8.32 21.97
CA ASP A 218 -6.51 -9.04 23.15
C ASP A 218 -5.39 -9.43 24.15
N HIS A 219 -4.11 -9.28 23.77
CA HIS A 219 -2.98 -9.75 24.57
C HIS A 219 -2.17 -8.61 25.20
N ARG A 220 -1.92 -7.55 24.44
CA ARG A 220 -1.11 -6.40 24.86
C ARG A 220 -1.28 -5.21 23.91
N ASP A 221 -0.75 -4.09 24.36
CA ASP A 221 -0.63 -2.84 23.59
C ASP A 221 0.76 -2.72 22.94
N TYR A 222 0.83 -1.88 21.92
CA TYR A 222 2.05 -1.53 21.19
C TYR A 222 2.06 -0.02 20.90
N GLU A 223 3.25 0.57 21.00
CA GLU A 223 3.53 1.90 20.47
C GLU A 223 4.57 1.76 19.35
N ILE A 224 4.23 2.25 18.18
CA ILE A 224 5.04 2.16 16.96
C ILE A 224 5.37 3.57 16.51
N LYS A 225 6.66 3.86 16.33
CA LYS A 225 7.14 5.12 15.73
C LYS A 225 7.50 4.87 14.28
N GLY A 226 7.11 5.75 13.38
CA GLY A 226 7.45 5.67 11.96
C GLY A 226 8.08 6.97 11.47
N GLU A 227 9.20 6.86 10.77
CA GLU A 227 9.88 7.97 10.08
C GLU A 227 9.86 7.70 8.57
N VAL A 228 9.37 8.66 7.79
CA VAL A 228 9.19 8.52 6.34
C VAL A 228 10.45 8.96 5.61
N GLU A 229 11.12 8.02 4.95
CA GLU A 229 12.41 8.23 4.28
C GLU A 229 12.25 8.78 2.85
N SER A 230 11.24 8.29 2.14
CA SER A 230 10.89 8.78 0.81
C SER A 230 9.40 8.59 0.55
N LEU A 231 8.77 9.58 -0.08
CA LEU A 231 7.32 9.62 -0.27
C LEU A 231 6.97 10.08 -1.68
N ILE A 232 6.13 9.30 -2.35
CA ILE A 232 5.54 9.65 -3.65
C ILE A 232 4.04 9.95 -3.50
N PRO A 233 3.59 11.15 -3.89
CA PRO A 233 2.17 11.48 -3.94
C PRO A 233 1.54 11.05 -5.26
N LEU A 234 0.43 10.34 -5.16
CA LEU A 234 -0.41 9.86 -6.25
C LEU A 234 -1.81 10.46 -6.13
N ARG A 235 -2.57 10.40 -7.22
CA ARG A 235 -3.94 10.93 -7.23
C ARG A 235 -4.91 10.15 -8.10
N ASN A 236 -6.16 10.14 -7.67
CA ASN A 236 -7.31 9.80 -8.48
C ASN A 236 -8.19 11.04 -8.64
N GLN A 237 -8.59 11.33 -9.88
CA GLN A 237 -9.48 12.44 -10.21
C GLN A 237 -10.73 11.89 -10.88
N ARG A 238 -11.89 12.42 -10.48
CA ARG A 238 -13.19 12.11 -11.09
C ARG A 238 -14.01 13.37 -11.20
N THR A 239 -14.66 13.57 -12.34
CA THR A 239 -15.67 14.62 -12.50
C THR A 239 -17.06 14.01 -12.27
N THR A 240 -17.87 14.64 -11.40
CA THR A 240 -19.26 14.23 -11.18
C THR A 240 -20.15 14.63 -12.37
N PRO A 241 -21.37 14.08 -12.50
CA PRO A 241 -22.32 14.53 -13.53
C PRO A 241 -22.61 16.04 -13.48
N ASP A 242 -22.54 16.65 -12.30
CA ASP A 242 -22.79 18.07 -12.08
C ASP A 242 -21.54 18.95 -12.32
N GLY A 243 -20.41 18.35 -12.73
CA GLY A 243 -19.19 19.06 -13.10
C GLY A 243 -18.20 19.30 -11.95
N GLU A 244 -18.52 18.84 -10.73
CA GLU A 244 -17.61 18.92 -9.59
C GLU A 244 -16.39 18.02 -9.80
N GLN A 245 -15.20 18.52 -9.45
CA GLN A 245 -13.96 17.75 -9.49
C GLN A 245 -13.67 17.14 -8.12
N LEU A 246 -13.73 15.82 -8.04
CA LEU A 246 -13.33 15.06 -6.85
C LEU A 246 -11.86 14.68 -6.98
N LEU A 247 -11.09 14.96 -5.93
CA LEU A 247 -9.68 14.63 -5.84
C LEU A 247 -9.43 13.73 -4.63
N THR A 248 -9.01 12.50 -4.92
CA THR A 248 -8.42 11.60 -3.92
C THR A 248 -6.92 11.67 -4.05
N ARG A 249 -6.23 11.94 -2.94
CA ARG A 249 -4.79 11.86 -2.85
C ARG A 249 -4.40 10.58 -2.14
N ILE A 250 -3.43 9.87 -2.68
CA ILE A 250 -2.80 8.72 -2.03
C ILE A 250 -1.33 9.06 -1.90
N THR A 251 -0.76 8.97 -0.71
CA THR A 251 0.67 9.10 -0.50
C THR A 251 1.21 7.74 -0.13
N GLU A 252 2.25 7.30 -0.82
CA GLU A 252 2.97 6.09 -0.49
C GLU A 252 4.32 6.53 0.09
N GLY A 253 4.55 6.25 1.37
CA GLY A 253 5.80 6.58 2.06
C GLY A 253 6.58 5.32 2.43
N LEU A 254 7.79 5.14 1.91
CA LEU A 254 8.74 4.16 2.46
C LEU A 254 9.10 4.62 3.87
N THR A 255 8.78 3.79 4.85
CA THR A 255 8.81 4.18 6.26
C THR A 255 9.67 3.23 7.07
N LEU A 256 10.57 3.79 7.87
CA LEU A 256 11.32 3.09 8.89
C LEU A 256 10.49 3.10 10.18
N TYR A 257 10.23 1.91 10.73
CA TYR A 257 9.44 1.75 11.94
C TYR A 257 10.28 1.27 13.12
N GLU A 258 9.94 1.73 14.31
CA GLU A 258 10.47 1.25 15.59
C GLU A 258 9.32 0.76 16.48
N CYS A 259 9.44 -0.45 17.03
CA CYS A 259 8.53 -1.01 18.03
C CYS A 259 9.30 -1.99 18.91
N ASP A 260 9.07 -1.98 20.23
CA ASP A 260 9.73 -2.90 21.19
C ASP A 260 11.28 -2.92 21.09
N GLY A 261 11.90 -1.81 20.70
CA GLY A 261 13.35 -1.71 20.47
C GLY A 261 13.85 -2.42 19.20
N MET A 262 12.94 -2.91 18.35
CA MET A 262 13.24 -3.45 17.03
C MET A 262 12.99 -2.41 15.95
N THR A 263 13.79 -2.45 14.89
CA THR A 263 13.63 -1.62 13.70
C THR A 263 13.18 -2.48 12.53
N GLY A 264 12.18 -2.00 11.80
CA GLY A 264 11.58 -2.68 10.66
C GLY A 264 11.28 -1.71 9.53
N TRP A 265 11.11 -2.25 8.33
CA TRP A 265 10.72 -1.45 7.17
C TRP A 265 9.28 -1.75 6.77
N GLY A 266 8.64 -0.77 6.15
CA GLY A 266 7.29 -0.90 5.67
C GLY A 266 6.85 0.28 4.82
N MET A 267 5.54 0.43 4.71
CA MET A 267 4.93 1.56 4.03
C MET A 267 4.00 2.30 4.99
N SER A 268 3.93 3.62 4.85
CA SER A 268 2.82 4.42 5.35
C SER A 268 2.01 4.88 4.14
N GLU A 269 0.86 4.24 3.91
CA GLU A 269 -0.04 4.64 2.82
C GLU A 269 -1.22 5.42 3.39
N TYR A 270 -1.28 6.71 3.05
CA TYR A 270 -2.38 7.58 3.47
C TYR A 270 -3.21 7.94 2.25
N LEU A 271 -4.49 7.64 2.32
CA LEU A 271 -5.47 8.10 1.37
C LEU A 271 -6.38 9.13 2.03
N ASP A 272 -6.61 10.23 1.33
CA ASP A 272 -7.52 11.28 1.75
C ASP A 272 -8.27 11.85 0.55
N GLN A 273 -9.56 12.17 0.73
CA GLN A 273 -10.18 13.17 -0.14
C GLN A 273 -9.61 14.54 0.21
N ILE A 274 -9.41 15.37 -0.82
CA ILE A 274 -8.89 16.73 -0.66
C ILE A 274 -10.04 17.73 -0.76
N VAL A 275 -10.25 18.50 0.30
CA VAL A 275 -11.25 19.58 0.37
C VAL A 275 -10.53 20.86 0.70
N ASP A 276 -10.71 21.89 -0.14
CA ASP A 276 -10.03 23.19 0.00
C ASP A 276 -8.49 23.09 0.13
N GLY A 277 -7.91 22.08 -0.51
CA GLY A 277 -6.47 21.81 -0.48
C GLY A 277 -5.97 21.03 0.75
N ILE A 278 -6.86 20.67 1.67
CA ILE A 278 -6.53 19.98 2.92
C ILE A 278 -7.00 18.51 2.85
N PRO A 279 -6.17 17.54 3.27
CA PRO A 279 -6.64 16.16 3.44
C PRO A 279 -7.60 16.04 4.61
N ILE A 280 -8.78 15.45 4.37
CA ILE A 280 -9.83 15.33 5.41
C ILE A 280 -9.33 14.59 6.66
N GLY A 281 -8.49 13.57 6.54
CA GLY A 281 -8.01 12.82 7.71
C GLY A 281 -6.83 13.46 8.45
N ALA A 282 -6.47 14.72 8.16
CA ALA A 282 -5.48 15.47 8.94
C ALA A 282 -6.11 16.49 9.91
N VAL A 283 -7.44 16.68 9.85
CA VAL A 283 -8.20 17.64 10.65
C VAL A 283 -9.13 16.97 11.64
#